data_AF-A0A937N2F2-F1
#
_entry.id   AF-A0A937N2F2-F1
#
_cell.length_a   1.000
_cell.length_b   1.000
_cell.length_c   1.000
_cell.angle_alpha   90.00
_cell.angle_beta   90.00
_cell.angle_gamma   90.00
#
_symmetry.space_group_name_H-M   'P 1'
#
loop_
_entity.id
_entity.type
_entity.pdbx_description
1 polymer ?
#
loop_
_entity_poly.entity_id
_entity_poly.type
_entity_poly.pdbx_seq_one_letter_code
_entity_poly.pdbx_strand_id
1 'polypeptide(L)'
;MSSRLLSFSLAIVLVGLVGRSTGADEPRRVPSAPEGFHDDWKVKTLAEGVVFKKRYFDGPRFDSQQRICVLDVDLNHSKVSIRPLLISKPGHAERTSELAAKAGAIAAVNHWLYSSSRPRIMVDLLKIDGKVIHRQADWGTGATYAFGVTPKNKALIQRVPPDSTWPEVTQASVGYGLVLLDGALSNVYQQEKFNFGTAALFQGRRAPRTGVCITARNRVLFIAGDGRSSSAAGLSLEELGKLMLWLGGQDGVNLDGGGSTTMWIREKGQDRGHVVNQPSDGSERPVITAWGVFSQDAMEDKLQP
;
A
#
# COMPACT_ATOMS: atom_id res chain seq x y z
N MET A 1 -35.75 53.03 -0.88
CA MET A 1 -36.38 51.70 -0.91
C MET A 1 -36.34 51.22 -2.36
N SER A 2 -35.26 50.56 -2.75
CA SER A 2 -35.16 49.11 -2.99
C SER A 2 -35.97 48.62 -4.20
N SER A 3 -35.27 48.35 -5.31
CA SER A 3 -35.43 47.12 -6.11
C SER A 3 -34.34 47.06 -7.19
N ARG A 4 -33.25 46.33 -6.90
CA ARG A 4 -32.37 45.81 -7.95
C ARG A 4 -32.82 44.38 -8.21
N LEU A 5 -33.33 44.10 -9.41
CA LEU A 5 -33.49 42.73 -9.90
C LEU A 5 -32.10 42.10 -10.01
N LEU A 6 -31.86 41.01 -9.28
CA LEU A 6 -30.79 40.08 -9.58
C LEU A 6 -31.34 39.00 -10.50
N SER A 7 -30.90 39.02 -11.75
CA SER A 7 -31.06 37.91 -12.68
C SER A 7 -30.16 36.74 -12.23
N PHE A 8 -30.76 35.61 -11.91
CA PHE A 8 -30.04 34.35 -11.68
C PHE A 8 -29.63 33.74 -13.02
N SER A 9 -28.35 33.88 -13.39
CA SER A 9 -27.75 33.06 -14.45
C SER A 9 -27.29 31.74 -13.86
N LEU A 10 -27.95 30.66 -14.27
CA LEU A 10 -27.61 29.28 -13.96
C LEU A 10 -26.26 28.91 -14.60
N ALA A 11 -25.18 28.96 -13.84
CA ALA A 11 -23.88 28.46 -14.29
C ALA A 11 -23.84 26.93 -14.10
N ILE A 12 -24.10 26.20 -15.20
CA ILE A 12 -23.78 24.78 -15.33
C ILE A 12 -22.26 24.66 -15.21
N VAL A 13 -21.77 24.10 -14.10
CA VAL A 13 -20.36 23.70 -13.98
C VAL A 13 -20.17 22.46 -14.84
N LEU A 14 -19.79 22.69 -16.10
CA LEU A 14 -19.13 21.67 -16.92
C LEU A 14 -17.78 21.39 -16.25
N VAL A 15 -17.64 20.25 -15.59
CA VAL A 15 -16.32 19.74 -15.20
C VAL A 15 -15.59 19.43 -16.51
N GLY A 16 -14.76 20.39 -16.93
CA GLY A 16 -13.95 20.27 -18.12
C GLY A 16 -13.04 19.06 -18.03
N LEU A 17 -13.07 18.24 -19.08
CA LEU A 17 -11.93 17.42 -19.49
C LEU A 17 -10.69 18.31 -19.43
N VAL A 18 -9.80 18.04 -18.49
CA VAL A 18 -8.45 18.58 -18.56
C VAL A 18 -7.79 17.95 -19.77
N GLY A 19 -7.43 18.81 -20.73
CA GLY A 19 -6.87 18.44 -22.01
C GLY A 19 -5.61 17.59 -21.87
N ARG A 20 -5.53 16.57 -22.74
CA ARG A 20 -4.28 15.87 -23.05
C ARG A 20 -3.24 16.91 -23.48
N SER A 21 -2.17 17.07 -22.71
CA SER A 21 -0.97 17.69 -23.25
C SER A 21 -0.38 16.71 -24.27
N THR A 22 -0.32 17.16 -25.51
CA THR A 22 0.34 16.46 -26.60
C THR A 22 1.84 16.60 -26.41
N GLY A 23 2.49 15.61 -25.78
CA GLY A 23 3.95 15.55 -25.72
C GLY A 23 4.59 15.00 -24.44
N ALA A 24 4.07 13.94 -23.83
CA ALA A 24 4.80 12.97 -23.00
C ALA A 24 3.82 11.86 -22.58
N ASP A 25 4.32 10.63 -22.43
CA ASP A 25 3.59 9.45 -21.93
C ASP A 25 2.52 8.85 -22.86
N GLU A 26 2.97 8.13 -23.90
CA GLU A 26 2.25 6.89 -24.21
C GLU A 26 2.47 5.90 -23.05
N PRO A 27 1.41 5.26 -22.51
CA PRO A 27 1.57 4.23 -21.50
C PRO A 27 2.47 3.13 -22.07
N ARG A 28 3.65 2.94 -21.45
CA ARG A 28 4.61 1.93 -21.89
C ARG A 28 3.93 0.57 -21.77
N ARG A 29 3.60 -0.07 -22.89
CA ARG A 29 3.01 -1.42 -22.92
C ARG A 29 3.91 -2.36 -22.12
N VAL A 30 3.41 -2.85 -20.99
CA VAL A 30 4.16 -3.74 -20.12
C VAL A 30 4.02 -5.16 -20.65
N PRO A 31 5.10 -5.94 -20.72
CA PRO A 31 5.01 -7.34 -21.11
C PRO A 31 4.04 -8.08 -20.19
N SER A 32 3.27 -9.01 -20.77
CA SER A 32 2.52 -10.00 -20.00
C SER A 32 3.43 -10.69 -18.98
N ALA A 33 2.83 -11.27 -17.94
CA ALA A 33 3.59 -12.08 -16.98
C ALA A 33 4.47 -13.09 -17.74
N PRO A 34 5.77 -13.18 -17.42
CA PRO A 34 6.65 -14.12 -18.09
C PRO A 34 6.18 -15.56 -17.84
N GLU A 35 6.56 -16.46 -18.74
CA GLU A 35 6.19 -17.87 -18.62
C GLU A 35 6.56 -18.45 -17.26
N GLY A 36 5.63 -19.23 -16.71
CA GLY A 36 5.72 -19.84 -15.40
C GLY A 36 5.73 -18.88 -14.21
N PHE A 37 5.41 -17.59 -14.39
CA PHE A 37 5.27 -16.63 -13.28
C PHE A 37 4.19 -17.03 -12.27
N HIS A 38 3.15 -17.73 -12.72
CA HIS A 38 2.04 -18.17 -11.87
C HIS A 38 2.30 -19.52 -11.17
N ASP A 39 3.39 -20.20 -11.51
CA ASP A 39 3.73 -21.52 -10.94
C ASP A 39 4.38 -21.40 -9.56
N ASP A 40 4.56 -22.51 -8.84
CA ASP A 40 5.38 -22.64 -7.61
C ASP A 40 5.14 -21.64 -6.46
N TRP A 41 4.02 -20.92 -6.47
CA TRP A 41 3.63 -20.11 -5.32
C TRP A 41 3.23 -21.03 -4.18
N LYS A 42 3.89 -20.88 -3.03
CA LYS A 42 3.44 -21.51 -1.78
C LYS A 42 2.25 -20.72 -1.27
N VAL A 43 1.06 -21.33 -1.28
CA VAL A 43 -0.20 -20.66 -0.94
C VAL A 43 -0.72 -21.16 0.41
N LYS A 44 -1.21 -20.24 1.24
CA LYS A 44 -1.92 -20.52 2.48
C LYS A 44 -3.18 -19.68 2.58
N THR A 45 -4.32 -20.30 2.84
CA THR A 45 -5.56 -19.58 3.16
C THR A 45 -5.57 -19.21 4.63
N LEU A 46 -5.59 -17.92 4.94
CA LEU A 46 -5.61 -17.41 6.33
C LEU A 46 -7.04 -17.32 6.87
N ALA A 47 -7.96 -16.94 6.00
CA ALA A 47 -9.41 -16.93 6.20
C ALA A 47 -10.10 -16.98 4.84
N GLU A 48 -11.42 -17.18 4.79
CA GLU A 48 -12.16 -16.99 3.55
C GLU A 48 -11.96 -15.55 3.05
N GLY A 49 -11.63 -15.41 1.76
CA GLY A 49 -11.26 -14.12 1.17
C GLY A 49 -9.86 -13.60 1.48
N VAL A 50 -9.02 -14.30 2.28
CA VAL A 50 -7.66 -13.84 2.62
C VAL A 50 -6.63 -14.94 2.38
N VAL A 51 -5.75 -14.72 1.41
CA VAL A 51 -4.77 -15.70 0.95
C VAL A 51 -3.35 -15.12 1.03
N PHE A 52 -2.47 -15.85 1.71
CA PHE A 52 -1.04 -15.62 1.67
C PHE A 52 -0.38 -16.43 0.55
N LYS A 53 0.58 -15.83 -0.15
CA LYS A 53 1.38 -16.47 -1.21
C LYS A 53 2.85 -16.14 -0.99
N LYS A 54 3.75 -17.09 -1.22
CA LYS A 54 5.20 -16.83 -1.19
C LYS A 54 5.89 -17.52 -2.34
N ARG A 55 6.81 -16.81 -2.99
CA ARG A 55 7.64 -17.39 -4.05
C ARG A 55 9.08 -16.90 -3.96
N TYR A 56 9.97 -17.80 -4.37
CA TYR A 56 11.38 -17.54 -4.61
C TYR A 56 11.56 -17.54 -6.12
N PHE A 57 12.19 -16.50 -6.65
CA PHE A 57 12.57 -16.41 -8.05
C PHE A 57 14.08 -16.48 -8.14
N ASP A 58 14.58 -17.43 -8.91
CA ASP A 58 15.98 -17.69 -9.21
C ASP A 58 16.15 -17.72 -10.72
N GLY A 59 16.23 -16.55 -11.37
CA GLY A 59 16.37 -16.56 -12.82
C GLY A 59 16.21 -15.22 -13.52
N PRO A 60 16.12 -15.24 -14.86
CA PRO A 60 16.21 -14.06 -15.71
C PRO A 60 15.04 -13.09 -15.55
N ARG A 61 13.93 -13.51 -14.92
CA ARG A 61 12.71 -12.69 -14.74
C ARG A 61 13.00 -11.38 -14.00
N PHE A 62 13.91 -11.42 -13.02
CA PHE A 62 14.40 -10.26 -12.28
C PHE A 62 15.92 -10.13 -12.38
N ASP A 63 16.59 -10.91 -13.22
CA ASP A 63 18.05 -10.96 -13.35
C ASP A 63 18.78 -10.98 -11.98
N SER A 64 18.17 -11.69 -11.01
CA SER A 64 18.62 -11.81 -9.63
C SER A 64 17.68 -12.70 -8.83
N GLN A 65 18.18 -13.17 -7.68
CA GLN A 65 17.32 -13.86 -6.72
C GLN A 65 16.35 -12.87 -6.06
N GLN A 66 15.08 -13.24 -6.01
CA GLN A 66 14.03 -12.48 -5.33
C GLN A 66 13.22 -13.40 -4.42
N ARG A 67 12.82 -12.87 -3.26
CA ARG A 67 11.85 -13.53 -2.37
C ARG A 67 10.68 -12.61 -2.14
N ILE A 68 9.52 -13.03 -2.62
CA ILE A 68 8.31 -12.21 -2.68
C ILE A 68 7.22 -12.86 -1.83
N CYS A 69 6.61 -12.04 -0.98
CA CYS A 69 5.44 -12.37 -0.20
C CYS A 69 4.22 -11.57 -0.69
N VAL A 70 3.21 -12.34 -1.09
CA VAL A 70 1.82 -12.11 -1.47
C VAL A 70 0.80 -12.04 -0.33
N LEU A 71 0.14 -10.92 0.00
CA LEU A 71 -1.10 -10.98 0.78
C LEU A 71 -2.25 -10.49 -0.10
N ASP A 72 -3.10 -11.43 -0.51
CA ASP A 72 -4.23 -11.26 -1.42
C ASP A 72 -5.54 -11.22 -0.61
N VAL A 73 -6.18 -10.06 -0.59
CA VAL A 73 -7.35 -9.75 0.25
C VAL A 73 -8.54 -9.41 -0.63
N ASP A 74 -9.60 -10.20 -0.54
CA ASP A 74 -10.87 -9.98 -1.24
C ASP A 74 -11.80 -9.10 -0.41
N LEU A 75 -11.95 -7.83 -0.79
CA LEU A 75 -12.83 -6.91 -0.08
C LEU A 75 -14.30 -7.02 -0.50
N ASN A 76 -14.63 -7.89 -1.47
CA ASN A 76 -16.03 -8.24 -1.70
C ASN A 76 -16.55 -9.23 -0.64
N HIS A 77 -15.65 -9.90 0.08
CA HIS A 77 -16.04 -10.80 1.16
C HIS A 77 -16.50 -10.00 2.38
N SER A 78 -17.77 -10.16 2.77
CA SER A 78 -18.44 -9.33 3.78
C SER A 78 -17.81 -9.39 5.17
N LYS A 79 -17.11 -10.48 5.49
CA LYS A 79 -16.41 -10.67 6.77
C LYS A 79 -14.98 -10.15 6.79
N VAL A 80 -14.43 -9.68 5.66
CA VAL A 80 -13.04 -9.24 5.53
C VAL A 80 -12.97 -7.71 5.54
N SER A 81 -12.04 -7.15 6.31
CA SER A 81 -11.77 -5.71 6.30
C SER A 81 -10.29 -5.39 6.46
N ILE A 82 -9.90 -4.19 6.03
CA ILE A 82 -8.54 -3.65 6.14
C ILE A 82 -8.62 -2.30 6.85
N ARG A 83 -7.72 -2.04 7.79
CA ARG A 83 -7.56 -0.70 8.41
C ARG A 83 -6.11 -0.45 8.86
N PRO A 84 -5.67 0.82 8.98
CA PRO A 84 -4.39 1.11 9.59
C PRO A 84 -4.41 0.76 11.08
N LEU A 85 -3.27 0.32 11.56
CA LEU A 85 -2.95 0.08 12.95
C LEU A 85 -2.03 1.22 13.40
N LEU A 86 -2.27 1.77 14.58
CA LEU A 86 -1.47 2.85 15.14
C LEU A 86 -0.82 2.38 16.44
N ILE A 87 0.40 2.87 16.69
CA ILE A 87 1.06 2.69 17.99
C ILE A 87 0.16 3.11 19.16
N SER A 88 0.27 2.35 20.24
CA SER A 88 -0.48 2.57 21.48
C SER A 88 -0.01 3.81 22.25
N LYS A 89 1.25 4.22 22.09
CA LYS A 89 1.86 5.34 22.81
C LYS A 89 2.55 6.31 21.84
N PRO A 90 2.06 7.56 21.69
CA PRO A 90 2.71 8.57 20.86
C PRO A 90 4.19 8.77 21.19
N GLY A 91 5.02 8.97 20.17
CA GLY A 91 6.47 9.15 20.32
C GLY A 91 7.30 7.86 20.47
N HIS A 92 6.66 6.70 20.59
CA HIS A 92 7.30 5.38 20.55
C HIS A 92 7.20 4.74 19.15
N ALA A 93 7.77 3.55 19.00
CA ALA A 93 7.61 2.70 17.82
C ALA A 93 7.45 1.24 18.27
N GLU A 94 6.67 0.47 17.54
CA GLU A 94 6.32 -0.93 17.83
C GLU A 94 6.56 -1.79 16.58
N ARG A 95 6.80 -3.09 16.73
CA ARG A 95 6.94 -3.98 15.58
C ARG A 95 5.60 -4.15 14.86
N THR A 96 5.65 -4.40 13.55
CA THR A 96 4.45 -4.71 12.76
C THR A 96 3.70 -5.91 13.36
N SER A 97 4.42 -6.94 13.78
CA SER A 97 3.85 -8.11 14.48
C SER A 97 3.15 -7.75 15.80
N GLU A 98 3.71 -6.83 16.59
CA GLU A 98 3.13 -6.38 17.86
C GLU A 98 1.85 -5.58 17.62
N LEU A 99 1.86 -4.65 16.66
CA LEU A 99 0.67 -3.89 16.25
C LEU A 99 -0.45 -4.83 15.80
N ALA A 100 -0.11 -5.81 14.96
CA ALA A 100 -1.05 -6.80 14.42
C ALA A 100 -1.67 -7.66 15.54
N ALA A 101 -0.83 -8.21 16.43
CA ALA A 101 -1.27 -9.05 17.52
C ALA A 101 -2.17 -8.31 18.51
N LYS A 102 -1.80 -7.08 18.90
CA LYS A 102 -2.60 -6.23 19.80
C LYS A 102 -3.95 -5.86 19.20
N ALA A 103 -3.99 -5.60 17.89
CA ALA A 103 -5.23 -5.28 17.20
C ALA A 103 -6.12 -6.51 16.94
N GLY A 104 -5.58 -7.73 17.08
CA GLY A 104 -6.27 -8.98 16.74
C GLY A 104 -6.25 -9.31 15.24
N ALA A 105 -5.44 -8.64 14.43
CA ALA A 105 -5.37 -8.88 12.98
C ALA A 105 -5.00 -10.34 12.66
N ILE A 106 -5.37 -10.80 11.47
CA ILE A 106 -4.95 -12.10 10.92
C ILE A 106 -3.75 -11.97 9.98
N ALA A 107 -3.49 -10.77 9.49
CA ALA A 107 -2.29 -10.44 8.76
C ALA A 107 -2.01 -8.94 8.89
N ALA A 108 -0.75 -8.56 8.70
CA ALA A 108 -0.35 -7.16 8.63
C ALA A 108 0.86 -6.96 7.73
N VAL A 109 0.96 -5.76 7.18
CA VAL A 109 2.17 -5.29 6.47
C VAL A 109 2.55 -3.90 6.98
N ASN A 110 3.84 -3.56 6.98
CA ASN A 110 4.27 -2.22 7.36
C ASN A 110 3.62 -1.14 6.47
N HIS A 111 3.53 0.06 7.00
CA HIS A 111 2.79 1.15 6.39
C HIS A 111 3.73 2.22 5.80
N TRP A 112 3.24 3.47 5.63
CA TRP A 112 3.98 4.62 5.08
C TRP A 112 5.03 5.23 6.03
N LEU A 113 5.83 6.14 5.48
CA LEU A 113 6.96 6.82 6.12
C LEU A 113 6.58 7.62 7.37
N TYR A 114 7.61 7.83 8.19
CA TYR A 114 7.57 8.63 9.40
C TYR A 114 8.88 9.38 9.60
N SER A 115 8.85 10.47 10.37
CA SER A 115 10.04 11.24 10.72
C SER A 115 11.09 10.36 11.41
N SER A 116 12.34 10.45 10.95
CA SER A 116 13.48 9.79 11.57
C SER A 116 13.82 10.40 12.94
N SER A 117 13.54 11.69 13.12
CA SER A 117 13.71 12.44 14.36
C SER A 117 12.64 12.08 15.40
N ARG A 118 12.98 12.26 16.68
CA ARG A 118 12.00 12.13 17.78
C ARG A 118 11.36 13.49 18.07
N PRO A 119 10.05 13.57 18.34
CA PRO A 119 9.08 12.46 18.26
C PRO A 119 8.87 11.98 16.82
N ARG A 120 8.69 10.66 16.65
CA ARG A 120 8.37 10.10 15.32
C ARG A 120 6.94 10.51 14.97
N ILE A 121 6.79 11.19 13.84
CA ILE A 121 5.51 11.70 13.34
C ILE A 121 5.26 11.09 11.96
N MET A 122 4.01 10.71 11.69
CA MET A 122 3.61 10.21 10.37
C MET A 122 3.87 11.24 9.28
N VAL A 123 4.19 10.79 8.07
CA VAL A 123 4.20 11.70 6.92
C VAL A 123 2.80 11.73 6.32
N ASP A 124 2.21 12.93 6.26
CA ASP A 124 0.97 13.24 5.54
C ASP A 124 -0.28 12.45 6.05
N LEU A 125 -1.25 12.11 5.20
CA LEU A 125 -2.54 11.54 5.57
C LEU A 125 -2.43 10.19 6.29
N LEU A 126 -3.03 10.14 7.46
CA LEU A 126 -3.50 8.91 8.12
C LEU A 126 -4.94 9.10 8.56
N LYS A 127 -5.84 8.24 8.09
CA LYS A 127 -7.26 8.23 8.47
C LYS A 127 -7.63 6.84 8.99
N ILE A 128 -8.23 6.80 10.17
CA ILE A 128 -8.70 5.57 10.82
C ILE A 128 -10.14 5.78 11.23
N ASP A 129 -11.02 4.87 10.82
CA ASP A 129 -12.45 4.88 11.19
C ASP A 129 -13.14 6.23 10.91
N GLY A 130 -12.80 6.84 9.77
CA GLY A 130 -13.35 8.14 9.35
C GLY A 130 -12.67 9.35 9.98
N LYS A 131 -11.86 9.17 11.03
CA LYS A 131 -11.15 10.24 11.71
C LYS A 131 -9.78 10.47 11.08
N VAL A 132 -9.49 11.72 10.71
CA VAL A 132 -8.12 12.13 10.32
C VAL A 132 -7.27 12.15 11.59
N ILE A 133 -6.35 11.19 11.68
CA ILE A 133 -5.40 11.07 12.80
C ILE A 133 -4.20 11.96 12.57
N HIS A 134 -3.72 12.00 11.34
CA HIS A 134 -2.60 12.84 10.94
C HIS A 134 -2.86 13.45 9.57
N ARG A 135 -2.47 14.71 9.44
CA ARG A 135 -2.37 15.43 8.18
C ARG A 135 -1.28 16.47 8.33
N GLN A 136 -0.39 16.54 7.35
CA GLN A 136 0.61 17.59 7.30
C GLN A 136 0.43 18.39 6.02
N ALA A 137 0.60 19.71 6.13
CA ALA A 137 0.57 20.60 4.97
C ALA A 137 1.69 20.25 3.98
N ASP A 138 1.41 20.47 2.71
CA ASP A 138 2.21 20.10 1.53
C ASP A 138 3.73 20.07 1.76
N TRP A 139 4.34 18.90 1.58
CA TRP A 139 5.80 18.70 1.64
C TRP A 139 6.51 19.14 0.34
N GLY A 140 5.91 20.05 -0.43
CA GLY A 140 6.36 20.45 -1.76
C GLY A 140 6.02 19.43 -2.86
N THR A 141 5.08 18.52 -2.59
CA THR A 141 4.62 17.46 -3.51
C THR A 141 3.33 17.85 -4.24
N GLY A 142 2.60 18.86 -3.77
CA GLY A 142 1.35 19.37 -4.31
C GLY A 142 0.14 18.45 -4.11
N ALA A 143 0.29 17.12 -4.25
CA ALA A 143 -0.67 16.09 -3.85
C ALA A 143 0.02 14.71 -3.90
N THR A 144 -0.36 13.80 -3.01
CA THR A 144 0.23 12.46 -2.89
C THR A 144 -0.76 11.38 -3.29
N TYR A 145 -0.30 10.29 -3.90
CA TYR A 145 -1.17 9.15 -4.16
C TYR A 145 -1.38 8.37 -2.86
N ALA A 146 -2.62 8.18 -2.45
CA ALA A 146 -2.95 7.46 -1.22
C ALA A 146 -3.74 6.21 -1.53
N PHE A 147 -3.60 5.20 -0.66
CA PHE A 147 -4.45 4.02 -0.63
C PHE A 147 -5.51 4.21 0.46
N GLY A 148 -6.76 3.92 0.13
CA GLY A 148 -7.86 4.03 1.07
C GLY A 148 -8.97 3.03 0.81
N VAL A 149 -9.81 2.85 1.83
CA VAL A 149 -10.98 1.97 1.81
C VAL A 149 -12.21 2.77 2.21
N THR A 150 -13.25 2.68 1.40
CA THR A 150 -14.56 3.33 1.62
C THR A 150 -15.38 2.63 2.72
N PRO A 151 -16.43 3.27 3.26
CA PRO A 151 -17.37 2.60 4.17
C PRO A 151 -18.00 1.30 3.61
N LYS A 152 -18.05 1.16 2.28
CA LYS A 152 -18.60 -0.02 1.58
C LYS A 152 -17.53 -1.06 1.25
N ASN A 153 -16.38 -1.03 1.93
CA ASN A 153 -15.25 -1.94 1.70
C ASN A 153 -14.70 -1.90 0.26
N LYS A 154 -14.87 -0.79 -0.46
CA LYS A 154 -14.24 -0.59 -1.77
C LYS A 154 -12.87 0.04 -1.60
N ALA A 155 -11.84 -0.57 -2.17
CA ALA A 155 -10.49 -0.04 -2.20
C ALA A 155 -10.31 1.01 -3.31
N LEU A 156 -9.53 2.05 -3.02
CA LEU A 156 -9.21 3.15 -3.92
C LEU A 156 -7.72 3.50 -3.82
N ILE A 157 -7.10 3.79 -4.96
CA ILE A 157 -5.83 4.48 -5.04
C ILE A 157 -6.06 5.76 -5.84
N GLN A 158 -5.85 6.92 -5.21
CA GLN A 158 -6.14 8.21 -5.82
C GLN A 158 -5.12 9.26 -5.42
N ARG A 159 -4.95 10.27 -6.28
CA ARG A 159 -4.18 11.47 -5.95
C ARG A 159 -4.98 12.35 -4.99
N VAL A 160 -4.48 12.54 -3.78
CA VAL A 160 -5.17 13.27 -2.71
C VAL A 160 -4.47 14.61 -2.47
N PRO A 161 -5.18 15.75 -2.65
CA PRO A 161 -4.66 17.06 -2.31
C PRO A 161 -4.30 17.20 -0.82
N PRO A 162 -3.28 17.99 -0.47
CA PRO A 162 -2.79 18.17 0.89
C PRO A 162 -3.83 18.79 1.83
N ASP A 163 -4.78 19.56 1.28
CA ASP A 163 -5.90 20.18 1.99
C ASP A 163 -7.16 19.29 2.08
N SER A 164 -7.21 18.19 1.31
CA SER A 164 -8.36 17.28 1.29
C SER A 164 -8.26 16.24 2.39
N THR A 165 -9.30 16.08 3.23
CA THR A 165 -9.42 14.98 4.21
C THR A 165 -9.77 13.62 3.59
N TRP A 166 -10.00 13.60 2.27
CA TRP A 166 -10.48 12.45 1.49
C TRP A 166 -11.80 11.88 2.05
N PRO A 167 -12.92 12.60 1.90
CA PRO A 167 -14.19 12.28 2.55
C PRO A 167 -14.78 10.92 2.15
N GLU A 168 -14.44 10.40 0.98
CA GLU A 168 -14.95 9.15 0.40
C GLU A 168 -14.49 7.89 1.16
N VAL A 169 -13.36 7.98 1.87
CA VAL A 169 -12.72 6.85 2.55
C VAL A 169 -12.82 6.95 4.06
N THR A 170 -12.90 5.81 4.76
CA THR A 170 -12.84 5.72 6.22
C THR A 170 -11.47 5.30 6.71
N GLN A 171 -10.75 4.53 5.90
CA GLN A 171 -9.40 4.06 6.17
C GLN A 171 -8.51 4.65 5.09
N ALA A 172 -7.40 5.30 5.45
CA ALA A 172 -6.49 5.83 4.46
C ALA A 172 -5.08 5.97 4.99
N SER A 173 -4.13 5.76 4.08
CA SER A 173 -2.85 6.39 4.19
C SER A 173 -2.18 6.62 2.84
N VAL A 174 -1.29 7.59 2.84
CA VAL A 174 -0.42 7.90 1.72
C VAL A 174 0.41 6.68 1.32
N GLY A 175 0.53 6.49 0.02
CA GLY A 175 1.63 5.76 -0.59
C GLY A 175 2.50 6.75 -1.38
N TYR A 176 3.64 6.30 -1.88
CA TYR A 176 4.47 7.15 -2.72
C TYR A 176 5.12 6.32 -3.79
N GLY A 177 5.44 6.94 -4.92
CA GLY A 177 5.79 6.22 -6.11
C GLY A 177 4.55 5.47 -6.58
N LEU A 178 3.62 6.21 -7.19
CA LEU A 178 2.60 5.58 -8.03
C LEU A 178 3.33 4.81 -9.12
N VAL A 179 3.32 3.49 -8.99
CA VAL A 179 4.01 2.57 -9.89
C VAL A 179 3.05 2.00 -10.92
N LEU A 180 1.75 1.91 -10.59
CA LEU A 180 0.69 1.55 -11.54
C LEU A 180 -0.47 2.53 -11.51
N LEU A 181 -0.94 2.87 -12.71
CA LEU A 181 -2.16 3.64 -12.94
C LEU A 181 -2.87 3.09 -14.17
N ASP A 182 -4.15 2.78 -14.05
CA ASP A 182 -5.01 2.30 -15.15
C ASP A 182 -4.42 1.08 -15.89
N GLY A 183 -3.76 0.18 -15.17
CA GLY A 183 -3.16 -1.04 -15.74
C GLY A 183 -1.88 -0.81 -16.54
N ALA A 184 -1.23 0.35 -16.37
CA ALA A 184 0.06 0.67 -16.98
C ALA A 184 1.09 1.05 -15.91
N LEU A 185 2.38 0.85 -16.23
CA LEU A 185 3.47 1.42 -15.42
C LEU A 185 3.35 2.95 -15.47
N SER A 186 3.27 3.55 -14.30
CA SER A 186 3.25 5.00 -14.15
C SER A 186 4.68 5.54 -14.16
N ASN A 187 4.91 6.67 -14.84
CA ASN A 187 6.17 7.41 -14.76
C ASN A 187 6.19 8.45 -13.63
N VAL A 188 5.09 8.60 -12.88
CA VAL A 188 4.95 9.59 -11.79
C VAL A 188 6.03 9.41 -10.74
N TYR A 189 6.39 8.17 -10.38
CA TYR A 189 7.45 7.91 -9.40
C TYR A 189 8.83 8.48 -9.81
N GLN A 190 9.06 8.74 -11.10
CA GLN A 190 10.29 9.37 -11.61
C GLN A 190 10.22 10.90 -11.55
N GLN A 191 9.02 11.45 -11.59
CA GLN A 191 8.73 12.89 -11.64
C GLN A 191 8.47 13.48 -10.23
N GLU A 192 8.12 12.64 -9.28
CA GLU A 192 7.95 12.94 -7.87
C GLU A 192 9.27 13.46 -7.27
N LYS A 193 9.46 14.79 -7.31
CA LYS A 193 10.62 15.49 -6.74
C LYS A 193 10.40 15.67 -5.25
N PHE A 194 11.17 14.96 -4.44
CA PHE A 194 11.31 15.30 -3.03
C PHE A 194 12.26 16.49 -2.85
N ASN A 195 11.84 17.49 -2.08
CA ASN A 195 12.73 18.56 -1.60
C ASN A 195 13.70 18.11 -0.47
N PHE A 196 13.87 16.80 -0.23
CA PHE A 196 14.65 16.24 0.89
C PHE A 196 15.77 15.25 0.50
N GLY A 197 16.16 15.18 -0.77
CA GLY A 197 17.22 14.25 -1.20
C GLY A 197 16.85 12.76 -1.15
N THR A 198 15.60 12.43 -0.79
CA THR A 198 15.05 11.06 -0.77
C THR A 198 14.75 10.51 -2.15
N ALA A 199 14.75 11.34 -3.21
CA ALA A 199 14.70 10.87 -4.60
C ALA A 199 15.80 9.80 -4.87
N ALA A 200 16.97 9.94 -4.25
CA ALA A 200 18.06 8.96 -4.31
C ALA A 200 17.74 7.60 -3.63
N LEU A 201 16.77 7.53 -2.71
CA LEU A 201 16.33 6.28 -2.05
C LEU A 201 15.47 5.40 -2.98
N PHE A 202 14.91 6.01 -4.02
CA PHE A 202 13.93 5.39 -4.91
C PHE A 202 14.41 5.27 -6.37
N GLN A 203 15.43 6.04 -6.76
CA GLN A 203 16.00 6.02 -8.11
C GLN A 203 16.80 4.75 -8.40
N GLY A 204 16.24 3.88 -9.26
CA GLY A 204 16.95 2.81 -9.99
C GLY A 204 17.58 1.68 -9.18
N ARG A 205 17.61 1.80 -7.85
CA ARG A 205 18.28 0.83 -6.96
C ARG A 205 17.28 -0.16 -6.37
N ARG A 206 17.66 -1.43 -6.45
CA ARG A 206 16.99 -2.53 -5.75
C ARG A 206 17.10 -2.34 -4.24
N ALA A 207 15.98 -2.54 -3.55
CA ALA A 207 15.89 -2.52 -2.10
C ALA A 207 14.76 -3.48 -1.66
N PRO A 208 14.67 -3.84 -0.36
CA PRO A 208 13.43 -4.37 0.17
C PRO A 208 12.30 -3.37 -0.10
N ARG A 209 11.16 -3.85 -0.59
CA ARG A 209 10.02 -3.01 -0.95
C ARG A 209 8.76 -3.56 -0.33
N THR A 210 7.92 -2.65 0.15
CA THR A 210 6.51 -2.92 0.42
C THR A 210 5.68 -2.16 -0.60
N GLY A 211 4.65 -2.80 -1.14
CA GLY A 211 3.73 -2.17 -2.08
C GLY A 211 2.30 -2.60 -1.83
N VAL A 212 1.35 -1.80 -2.30
CA VAL A 212 -0.06 -2.14 -2.34
C VAL A 212 -0.60 -1.86 -3.73
N CYS A 213 -1.36 -2.80 -4.28
CA CYS A 213 -2.13 -2.57 -5.51
C CYS A 213 -3.54 -3.10 -5.38
N ILE A 214 -4.45 -2.54 -6.18
CA ILE A 214 -5.84 -2.95 -6.27
C ILE A 214 -6.09 -3.58 -7.63
N THR A 215 -6.86 -4.65 -7.68
CA THR A 215 -7.27 -5.29 -8.93
C THR A 215 -8.61 -4.72 -9.39
N ALA A 216 -8.96 -4.93 -10.67
CA ALA A 216 -10.28 -4.57 -11.21
C ALA A 216 -11.47 -5.24 -10.48
N ARG A 217 -11.21 -6.27 -9.66
CA ARG A 217 -12.21 -7.04 -8.92
C ARG A 217 -12.24 -6.69 -7.42
N ASN A 218 -11.82 -5.49 -7.02
CA ASN A 218 -11.80 -5.05 -5.62
C ASN A 218 -11.02 -5.98 -4.67
N ARG A 219 -9.99 -6.64 -5.20
CA ARG A 219 -8.98 -7.34 -4.39
C ARG A 219 -7.80 -6.41 -4.13
N VAL A 220 -7.29 -6.41 -2.90
CA VAL A 220 -6.10 -5.67 -2.49
C VAL A 220 -4.95 -6.66 -2.37
N LEU A 221 -3.84 -6.36 -3.03
CA LEU A 221 -2.61 -7.15 -2.93
C LEU A 221 -1.56 -6.32 -2.19
N PHE A 222 -1.22 -6.71 -0.97
CA PHE A 222 -0.02 -6.22 -0.30
C PHE A 222 1.17 -7.10 -0.67
N ILE A 223 2.27 -6.47 -1.03
CA ILE A 223 3.48 -7.14 -1.51
C ILE A 223 4.62 -6.76 -0.58
N ALA A 224 5.37 -7.75 -0.11
CA ALA A 224 6.65 -7.57 0.55
C ALA A 224 7.74 -8.31 -0.25
N GLY A 225 8.64 -7.55 -0.87
CA GLY A 225 9.83 -8.05 -1.53
C GLY A 225 11.03 -7.89 -0.63
N ASP A 226 11.69 -8.99 -0.28
CA ASP A 226 12.93 -8.93 0.51
C ASP A 226 14.08 -8.40 -0.33
N GLY A 227 15.12 -7.88 0.34
CA GLY A 227 16.30 -7.33 -0.33
C GLY A 227 17.48 -7.20 0.63
N ARG A 228 18.63 -6.73 0.12
CA ARG A 228 19.88 -6.57 0.91
C ARG A 228 20.32 -7.89 1.59
N SER A 229 20.04 -9.03 0.98
CA SER A 229 20.46 -10.34 1.47
C SER A 229 21.05 -11.17 0.33
N SER A 230 21.87 -12.16 0.65
CA SER A 230 22.40 -13.11 -0.35
C SER A 230 21.30 -13.90 -1.06
N SER A 231 20.15 -14.07 -0.40
CA SER A 231 18.98 -14.79 -0.93
C SER A 231 17.95 -13.92 -1.64
N ALA A 232 18.12 -12.59 -1.63
CA ALA A 232 17.20 -11.64 -2.26
C ALA A 232 17.89 -10.29 -2.50
N ALA A 233 18.01 -9.89 -3.76
CA ALA A 233 18.61 -8.61 -4.13
C ALA A 233 17.70 -7.41 -3.81
N GLY A 234 16.37 -7.60 -3.88
CA GLY A 234 15.38 -6.54 -3.73
C GLY A 234 14.83 -6.07 -5.06
N LEU A 235 13.81 -5.21 -5.01
CA LEU A 235 13.12 -4.68 -6.17
C LEU A 235 13.43 -3.19 -6.36
N SER A 236 13.65 -2.79 -7.59
CA SER A 236 13.46 -1.40 -8.02
C SER A 236 11.95 -1.09 -8.07
N LEU A 237 11.60 0.20 -8.15
CA LEU A 237 10.18 0.59 -8.28
C LEU A 237 9.57 0.10 -9.60
N GLU A 238 10.35 0.07 -10.68
CA GLU A 238 9.89 -0.48 -11.96
C GLU A 238 9.60 -1.99 -11.87
N GLU A 239 10.48 -2.76 -11.22
CA GLU A 239 10.26 -4.19 -10.98
C GLU A 239 9.08 -4.44 -10.05
N LEU A 240 8.85 -3.60 -9.03
CA LEU A 240 7.66 -3.66 -8.19
C LEU A 240 6.39 -3.40 -9.01
N GLY A 241 6.37 -2.39 -9.88
CA GLY A 241 5.25 -2.11 -10.76
C GLY A 241 4.96 -3.27 -11.73
N LYS A 242 6.02 -3.82 -12.36
CA LYS A 242 5.90 -5.02 -13.21
C LYS A 242 5.31 -6.21 -12.45
N LEU A 243 5.81 -6.46 -11.24
CA LEU A 243 5.30 -7.50 -10.36
C LEU A 243 3.81 -7.28 -10.03
N MET A 244 3.41 -6.06 -9.69
CA MET A 244 2.01 -5.74 -9.43
C MET A 244 1.12 -6.01 -10.66
N LEU A 245 1.57 -5.67 -11.88
CA LEU A 245 0.82 -5.97 -13.11
C LEU A 245 0.71 -7.47 -13.36
N TRP A 246 1.81 -8.20 -13.21
CA TRP A 246 1.81 -9.66 -13.38
C TRP A 246 0.91 -10.36 -12.37
N LEU A 247 0.69 -9.76 -11.19
CA LEU A 247 -0.27 -10.22 -10.19
C LEU A 247 -1.72 -9.79 -10.47
N GLY A 248 -1.97 -8.98 -11.51
CA GLY A 248 -3.30 -8.49 -11.90
C GLY A 248 -3.71 -7.15 -11.27
N GLY A 249 -2.76 -6.41 -10.69
CA GLY A 249 -2.97 -5.06 -10.18
C GLY A 249 -3.28 -4.06 -11.31
N GLN A 250 -4.18 -3.12 -11.03
CA GLN A 250 -4.61 -2.06 -11.93
C GLN A 250 -4.02 -0.71 -11.51
N ASP A 251 -4.20 -0.36 -10.23
CA ASP A 251 -3.57 0.81 -9.61
C ASP A 251 -2.69 0.36 -8.45
N GLY A 252 -1.57 1.02 -8.23
CA GLY A 252 -0.57 0.54 -7.29
C GLY A 252 0.43 1.61 -6.86
N VAL A 253 0.70 1.63 -5.56
CA VAL A 253 1.65 2.55 -4.93
C VAL A 253 2.67 1.79 -4.11
N ASN A 254 3.90 2.30 -4.07
CA ASN A 254 4.91 1.83 -3.14
C ASN A 254 4.63 2.37 -1.71
N LEU A 255 4.97 1.58 -0.70
CA LEU A 255 4.89 1.93 0.72
C LEU A 255 6.30 2.11 1.31
N ASP A 256 6.43 2.28 2.64
CA ASP A 256 7.77 2.30 3.24
C ASP A 256 8.49 0.97 3.00
N GLY A 257 9.79 1.03 2.68
CA GLY A 257 10.60 -0.11 2.30
C GLY A 257 11.82 -0.28 3.20
N GLY A 258 12.87 -0.90 2.66
CA GLY A 258 14.09 -1.15 3.43
C GLY A 258 13.82 -1.98 4.68
N GLY A 259 14.46 -1.63 5.80
CA GLY A 259 14.31 -2.35 7.07
C GLY A 259 12.90 -2.35 7.66
N SER A 260 12.02 -1.45 7.19
CA SER A 260 10.60 -1.44 7.59
C SER A 260 9.81 -2.56 6.92
N THR A 261 10.26 -3.08 5.77
CA THR A 261 9.57 -4.12 4.98
C THR A 261 9.30 -5.35 5.84
N THR A 262 8.04 -5.49 6.25
CA THR A 262 7.61 -6.54 7.16
C THR A 262 6.20 -6.98 6.79
N MET A 263 6.02 -8.28 6.58
CA MET A 263 4.74 -8.95 6.47
C MET A 263 4.63 -9.99 7.57
N TRP A 264 3.51 -9.95 8.30
CA TRP A 264 3.18 -10.86 9.38
C TRP A 264 1.84 -11.53 9.06
N ILE A 265 1.73 -12.83 9.34
CA ILE A 265 0.47 -13.58 9.19
C ILE A 265 0.20 -14.39 10.45
N ARG A 266 -1.07 -14.67 10.70
CA ARG A 266 -1.55 -15.69 11.63
C ARG A 266 -2.38 -16.68 10.83
N GLU A 267 -1.88 -17.92 10.76
CA GLU A 267 -2.57 -19.00 10.05
C GLU A 267 -3.83 -19.43 10.79
N LYS A 268 -4.81 -19.97 10.06
CA LYS A 268 -6.05 -20.48 10.66
C LYS A 268 -5.74 -21.53 11.73
N GLY A 269 -6.40 -21.42 12.88
CA GLY A 269 -6.19 -22.32 14.03
C GLY A 269 -4.90 -22.08 14.81
N GLN A 270 -4.10 -21.05 14.49
CA GLN A 270 -2.93 -20.69 15.27
C GLN A 270 -3.23 -19.53 16.24
N ASP A 271 -2.77 -19.67 17.48
CA ASP A 271 -2.90 -18.62 18.51
C ASP A 271 -1.98 -17.43 18.25
N ARG A 272 -0.81 -17.69 17.66
CA ARG A 272 0.23 -16.71 17.39
C ARG A 272 0.55 -16.67 15.91
N GLY A 273 0.73 -15.48 15.38
CA GLY A 273 1.28 -15.30 14.04
C GLY A 273 2.79 -15.11 14.06
N HIS A 274 3.39 -15.06 12.88
CA HIS A 274 4.82 -14.90 12.67
C HIS A 274 5.11 -14.06 11.42
N VAL A 275 6.33 -13.52 11.35
CA VAL A 275 6.83 -12.78 10.18
C VAL A 275 7.18 -13.77 9.08
N VAL A 276 6.74 -13.49 7.85
CA VAL A 276 6.87 -14.42 6.71
C VAL A 276 7.92 -14.00 5.69
N ASN A 277 8.36 -12.74 5.73
CA ASN A 277 9.46 -12.23 4.95
C ASN A 277 10.75 -12.16 5.82
N GLN A 278 11.88 -11.69 5.26
CA GLN A 278 13.12 -11.51 6.03
C GLN A 278 13.43 -10.02 6.18
N PRO A 279 13.17 -9.42 7.35
CA PRO A 279 13.54 -8.04 7.62
C PRO A 279 15.03 -7.80 7.36
N SER A 280 15.35 -6.74 6.59
CA SER A 280 16.74 -6.50 6.16
C SER A 280 17.67 -6.01 7.27
N ASP A 281 17.11 -5.55 8.40
CA ASP A 281 17.86 -5.10 9.57
C ASP A 281 18.20 -6.26 10.53
N GLY A 282 17.99 -7.51 10.11
CA GLY A 282 18.15 -8.73 10.91
C GLY A 282 16.97 -9.02 11.85
N SER A 283 16.15 -8.01 12.14
CA SER A 283 14.90 -8.13 12.89
C SER A 283 13.88 -7.10 12.39
N GLU A 284 12.61 -7.25 12.78
CA GLU A 284 11.57 -6.27 12.48
C GLU A 284 11.97 -4.90 13.01
N ARG A 285 12.06 -3.91 12.11
CA ARG A 285 12.21 -2.51 12.52
C ARG A 285 10.91 -2.04 13.19
N PRO A 286 10.98 -1.42 14.37
CA PRO A 286 9.81 -0.76 14.95
C PRO A 286 9.33 0.39 14.07
N VAL A 287 8.04 0.38 13.77
CA VAL A 287 7.31 1.38 12.98
C VAL A 287 6.26 2.08 13.85
N ILE A 288 5.64 3.14 13.34
CA ILE A 288 4.56 3.82 14.07
C ILE A 288 3.16 3.44 13.61
N THR A 289 3.05 2.70 12.50
CA THR A 289 1.79 2.21 11.95
C THR A 289 2.02 1.06 10.97
N ALA A 290 1.00 0.25 10.78
CA ALA A 290 0.92 -0.90 9.87
C ALA A 290 -0.45 -0.93 9.18
N TRP A 291 -0.60 -1.61 8.05
CA TRP A 291 -1.91 -2.03 7.56
C TRP A 291 -2.27 -3.38 8.17
N GLY A 292 -3.44 -3.48 8.81
CA GLY A 292 -3.95 -4.73 9.37
C GLY A 292 -5.13 -5.28 8.56
N VAL A 293 -5.17 -6.60 8.41
CA VAL A 293 -6.26 -7.34 7.77
C VAL A 293 -7.01 -8.14 8.83
N PHE A 294 -8.33 -8.06 8.77
CA PHE A 294 -9.25 -8.65 9.73
C PHE A 294 -10.25 -9.57 9.00
N SER A 295 -10.59 -10.68 9.65
CA SER A 295 -11.70 -11.55 9.24
C SER A 295 -12.54 -11.85 10.47
N GLN A 296 -13.86 -11.74 10.35
CA GLN A 296 -14.80 -12.11 11.44
C GLN A 296 -14.76 -13.62 11.71
N ASP A 297 -14.57 -14.46 10.69
CA ASP A 297 -14.49 -15.93 10.86
C ASP A 297 -13.34 -16.33 11.79
N ALA A 298 -12.19 -15.67 11.65
CA ALA A 298 -11.02 -15.93 12.47
C ALA A 298 -11.14 -15.38 13.91
N MET A 299 -12.14 -14.53 14.18
CA MET A 299 -12.48 -14.06 15.53
C MET A 299 -13.50 -15.00 16.19
N GLU A 300 -14.43 -15.56 15.41
CA GLU A 300 -15.42 -16.53 15.86
C GLU A 300 -14.79 -17.89 16.23
N ASP A 301 -13.77 -18.34 15.50
CA ASP A 301 -12.99 -19.55 15.82
C ASP A 301 -12.34 -19.51 17.23
N LYS A 302 -12.19 -18.32 17.84
CA LYS A 302 -11.69 -18.18 19.23
C LYS A 302 -12.74 -18.35 20.31
N LEU A 303 -14.02 -18.34 19.94
CA LEU A 303 -15.15 -18.37 20.87
C LEU A 303 -15.85 -19.73 20.93
N GLN A 304 -15.39 -20.72 20.16
CA GLN A 304 -15.88 -22.09 20.27
C GLN A 304 -15.04 -22.86 21.33
N PRO A 305 -15.69 -23.44 22.37
CA PRO A 305 -15.02 -24.15 23.45
C PRO A 305 -14.41 -25.49 23.03
#